data_AF-A0A969R5I6-F1
#
_entry.id   AF-A0A969R5I6-F1
#
_cell.length_a   1.000
_cell.length_b   1.000
_cell.length_c   1.000
_cell.angle_alpha   90.00
_cell.angle_beta   90.00
_cell.angle_gamma   90.00
#
_symmetry.space_group_name_H-M   'P 1'
#
loop_
_entity.id
_entity.type
_entity.pdbx_description
1 polymer ?
#
loop_
_entity_poly.entity_id
_entity_poly.type
_entity_poly.pdbx_seq_one_letter_code
_entity_poly.pdbx_strand_id
1 'polypeptide(L)' 'MTTKISITLDDEVVRFIDSQGTNRSKVINDFLQKIKKEQLQEALKAAYIDQNQDPNLWSEFKLWECTTGDGLDADE' A
#
# COMPACT_ATOMS: atom_id res chain seq x y z
N MET A 1 2.62 -14.32 11.95
CA MET A 1 3.38 -14.32 13.22
C MET A 1 3.12 -13.00 13.93
N THR A 2 2.81 -13.01 15.22
CA THR A 2 2.53 -11.79 16.00
C THR A 2 3.50 -11.71 17.16
N THR A 3 4.13 -10.55 17.34
CA THR A 3 5.14 -10.33 18.39
C THR A 3 4.59 -9.35 19.42
N LYS A 4 4.81 -9.65 20.71
CA LYS A 4 4.47 -8.73 21.80
C LYS A 4 5.66 -7.82 22.06
N ILE A 5 5.41 -6.52 22.12
CA ILE A 5 6.39 -5.48 22.41
C ILE A 5 5.84 -4.54 23.49
N SER A 6 6.72 -3.87 24.23
CA SER A 6 6.37 -2.77 25.12
C SER A 6 6.75 -1.45 24.45
N ILE A 7 5.84 -0.48 24.44
CA ILE A 7 6.05 0.84 23.86
C ILE A 7 5.54 1.90 24.85
N THR A 8 6.16 3.07 24.84
CA THR A 8 5.70 4.24 25.60
C THR A 8 4.92 5.15 24.66
N LEU A 9 3.74 5.60 25.10
CA LEU A 9 2.87 6.52 24.37
C LEU A 9 2.41 7.62 25.32
N ASP A 10 2.14 8.80 24.78
CA ASP A 10 1.56 9.88 25.57
C ASP A 10 0.15 9.53 26.06
N ASP A 11 -0.23 10.05 27.23
CA ASP A 11 -1.53 9.78 27.85
C ASP A 11 -2.71 10.14 26.93
N GLU A 12 -2.57 11.20 26.14
CA GLU A 12 -3.59 11.60 25.17
C GLU A 12 -3.77 10.56 24.05
N VAL A 13 -2.68 9.94 23.59
CA VAL A 13 -2.69 8.91 22.55
C VAL A 13 -3.35 7.64 23.10
N VAL A 14 -3.07 7.28 24.36
CA VAL A 14 -3.73 6.14 25.01
C VAL A 14 -5.24 6.37 25.12
N ARG A 15 -5.68 7.57 25.52
CA ARG A 15 -7.11 7.92 25.57
C ARG A 15 -7.76 7.87 24.19
N PHE A 16 -7.05 8.32 23.16
CA PHE A 16 -7.52 8.23 21.79
C PHE A 16 -7.72 6.76 21.37
N ILE A 17 -6.73 5.89 21.61
CA ILE A 17 -6.82 4.46 21.29
C ILE A 17 -8.00 3.81 22.03
N ASP A 18 -8.21 4.17 23.30
CA ASP A 18 -9.32 3.68 24.11
C ASP A 18 -10.69 4.09 23.55
N SER A 19 -10.79 5.27 22.95
CA SER A 19 -12.04 5.73 22.31
C SER A 19 -12.40 4.93 21.04
N GLN A 20 -11.42 4.28 20.40
CA GLN A 20 -11.62 3.56 19.15
C GLN A 20 -12.01 2.09 19.35
N GLY A 21 -11.76 1.52 20.54
CA GLY A 21 -12.17 0.17 20.86
C GLY A 21 -11.48 -0.44 22.08
N THR A 22 -11.97 -1.59 22.49
CA THR A 22 -11.52 -2.29 23.71
C THR A 22 -10.18 -3.01 23.55
N ASN A 23 -9.78 -3.36 22.32
CA ASN A 23 -8.52 -4.06 22.06
C ASN A 23 -7.47 -3.09 21.49
N ARG A 24 -6.68 -2.49 22.37
CA ARG A 24 -5.63 -1.53 22.03
C ARG A 24 -4.62 -2.09 21.02
N SER A 25 -4.17 -3.33 21.20
CA SER A 25 -3.21 -3.96 20.30
C SER A 25 -3.76 -4.12 18.88
N LYS A 26 -5.04 -4.49 18.74
CA LYS A 26 -5.71 -4.57 17.45
C LYS A 26 -5.83 -3.19 16.80
N VAL A 27 -6.29 -2.18 17.56
CA VAL A 27 -6.42 -0.80 17.06
C VAL A 27 -5.09 -0.25 16.55
N ILE A 28 -4.03 -0.39 17.37
CA ILE A 28 -2.68 0.05 17.00
C ILE A 28 -2.19 -0.70 15.75
N ASN A 29 -2.37 -2.03 15.70
CA ASN A 29 -1.93 -2.82 14.54
C ASN A 29 -2.67 -2.39 13.26
N ASP A 30 -4.00 -2.23 13.32
CA ASP A 30 -4.80 -1.84 12.16
C ASP A 30 -4.43 -0.44 11.68
N PHE A 31 -4.17 0.49 12.61
CA PHE A 31 -3.68 1.83 12.28
C PHE A 31 -2.30 1.81 11.61
N LEU A 32 -1.35 1.02 12.13
CA LEU A 32 -0.02 0.88 11.52
C LEU A 32 -0.08 0.23 10.13
N GLN A 33 -0.96 -0.75 9.93
CA GLN A 33 -1.16 -1.35 8.61
C GLN A 33 -1.74 -0.35 7.61
N LYS A 34 -2.64 0.52 8.06
CA LYS A 34 -3.18 1.61 7.24
C LYS A 34 -2.08 2.59 6.83
N ILE A 35 -1.25 3.06 7.77
CA ILE A 35 -0.11 3.94 7.46
C ILE A 35 0.84 3.29 6.46
N LYS A 36 1.19 2.01 6.67
CA LYS A 36 2.07 1.28 5.76
C LYS A 36 1.49 1.22 4.35
N LYS A 37 0.19 0.98 4.22
CA LYS A 37 -0.51 0.97 2.93
C LYS A 37 -0.48 2.35 2.27
N GLU A 38 -0.75 3.41 3.03
CA GLU A 38 -0.74 4.79 2.52
C GLU A 38 0.65 5.17 2.01
N GLN A 39 1.71 4.86 2.76
CA GLN A 39 3.10 5.09 2.34
C GLN A 39 3.44 4.32 1.05
N LEU A 40 3.00 3.06 0.94
CA LEU A 40 3.20 2.29 -0.28
C LEU A 40 2.46 2.90 -1.48
N GLN A 41 1.24 3.36 -1.29
CA GLN A 41 0.46 4.01 -2.35
C GLN A 41 1.11 5.32 -2.81
N GLU A 42 1.65 6.11 -1.88
CA GLU A 42 2.38 7.33 -2.21
C GLU A 42 3.67 7.03 -2.99
N ALA A 43 4.43 6.02 -2.57
CA ALA A 43 5.62 5.57 -3.29
C ALA A 43 5.29 5.07 -4.71
N LEU A 44 4.22 4.29 -4.87
CA LEU A 44 3.75 3.84 -6.19
C LEU A 44 3.32 5.02 -7.06
N LYS A 45 2.58 5.98 -6.49
CA LYS A 45 2.17 7.18 -7.22
C LYS A 45 3.39 7.98 -7.70
N ALA A 46 4.39 8.16 -6.85
CA ALA A 46 5.64 8.83 -7.23
C ALA A 46 6.36 8.08 -8.35
N ALA A 47 6.47 6.75 -8.23
CA ALA A 47 7.09 5.92 -9.26
C ALA A 47 6.34 6.00 -10.60
N TYR A 48 5.01 6.01 -10.61
CA TYR A 48 4.23 6.17 -11.84
C TYR A 48 4.39 7.55 -12.47
N ILE A 49 4.51 8.60 -11.67
CA ILE A 49 4.79 9.95 -12.20
C ILE A 49 6.18 10.00 -12.85
N ASP A 50 7.19 9.41 -12.20
CA ASP A 50 8.56 9.33 -12.71
C ASP A 50 8.63 8.51 -14.01
N GLN A 51 8.02 7.33 -14.02
CA GLN A 51 7.86 6.48 -15.20
C GLN A 51 7.17 7.20 -16.36
N ASN A 52 6.14 8.00 -16.08
CA ASN A 52 5.43 8.73 -17.12
C ASN A 52 6.31 9.78 -17.81
N GLN A 53 7.39 10.22 -17.17
CA GLN A 53 8.35 11.18 -17.71
C GLN A 53 9.48 10.51 -18.50
N ASP A 54 9.56 9.17 -18.54
CA ASP A 54 10.57 8.42 -19.29
C ASP A 54 10.04 7.97 -20.67
N PRO A 55 10.50 8.59 -21.78
CA PRO A 55 10.07 8.21 -23.12
C PRO A 55 10.53 6.80 -23.55
N ASN A 56 11.62 6.29 -22.98
CA ASN A 56 12.12 4.95 -23.30
C ASN A 56 11.19 3.89 -22.73
N LEU A 57 10.75 4.08 -21.48
CA LEU A 57 9.79 3.20 -20.83
C LEU A 57 8.48 3.12 -21.63
N TRP A 58 7.94 4.24 -22.11
CA TRP A 58 6.74 4.24 -22.95
C TRP A 58 6.93 3.57 -24.31
N SER A 59 8.14 3.67 -24.87
CA SER A 59 8.49 2.98 -26.11
C SER A 59 8.49 1.47 -25.92
N GLU A 60 9.03 0.99 -24.78
CA GLU A 60 8.94 -0.41 -24.39
C GLU A 60 7.49 -0.82 -24.10
N PHE A 61 6.74 -0.02 -23.35
CA PHE A 61 5.33 -0.30 -23.00
C PHE A 61 4.47 -0.49 -24.26
N LYS A 62 4.71 0.29 -25.31
CA LYS A 62 4.04 0.14 -26.61
C LYS A 62 4.39 -1.17 -27.32
N LEU A 63 5.59 -1.71 -27.13
CA LEU A 63 5.95 -3.04 -27.63
C LEU A 63 5.16 -4.13 -26.88
N TRP A 64 4.94 -3.95 -25.58
CA TRP A 64 4.15 -4.87 -24.75
C TRP A 64 2.63 -4.79 -24.99
N GLU A 65 2.11 -3.73 -25.62
CA GLU A 65 0.68 -3.65 -25.94
C GLU A 65 0.18 -4.84 -26.77
N CYS A 66 1.03 -5.42 -27.64
CA CYS A 66 0.64 -6.56 -28.47
C CYS A 66 0.28 -7.82 -27.67
N THR A 67 0.78 -7.98 -26.44
CA THR A 67 0.49 -9.12 -25.57
C THR A 67 -0.73 -8.91 -24.67
N THR A 68 -1.40 -7.76 -24.75
CA THR A 68 -2.53 -7.41 -23.86
C THR A 68 -3.74 -8.34 -24.06
N GLY A 69 -3.88 -8.92 -25.25
CA GLY A 69 -4.95 -9.86 -25.62
C GLY A 69 -4.59 -11.34 -25.46
N ASP A 70 -3.35 -11.66 -25.12
CA ASP A 70 -2.89 -13.05 -25.08
C ASP A 70 -3.69 -13.87 -24.06
N GLY A 71 -4.34 -14.94 -24.51
CA GLY A 71 -5.16 -15.83 -23.68
C GLY A 71 -6.60 -15.37 -23.42
N LEU A 72 -7.03 -14.24 -23.99
CA LEU A 72 -8.43 -13.80 -23.96
C LEU A 72 -9.28 -14.42 -25.09
N ASP A 73 -8.66 -14.87 -26.17
CA ASP A 73 -9.31 -15.60 -27.27
C ASP A 73 -9.31 -17.13 -27.01
N ALA A 74 -9.68 -17.54 -25.80
CA ALA A 74 -9.89 -18.95 -25.45
C ALA A 74 -11.37 -19.35 -25.64
N ASP A 75 -11.91 -19.12 -26.84
CA ASP A 75 -13.19 -19.67 -27.30
C ASP A 75 -13.04 -20.15 -28.76
N GLU A 76 -12.46 -21.34 -28.94
CA GLU A 76 -12.86 -22.30 -29.98
C GLU A 76 -12.59 -23.76 -29.52
#